data_AF-A0A956W706-F1
#
_entry.id   AF-A0A956W706-F1
#
_cell.length_a   1.000
_cell.length_b   1.000
_cell.length_c   1.000
_cell.angle_alpha   90.00
_cell.angle_beta   90.00
_cell.angle_gamma   90.00
#
_symmetry.space_group_name_H-M   'P 1'
#
loop_
_entity.id
_entity.type
_entity.pdbx_description
1 polymer ?
#
loop_
_entity_poly.entity_id
_entity_poly.type
_entity_poly.pdbx_seq_one_letter_code
_entity_poly.pdbx_strand_id
1 'polypeptide(L)' 'TVLDKRESASKPDRGVVTVETRGVNQRGEEVCYFKRKVMVPKRPA' A
#
# COMPACT_ATOMS: atom_id res chain seq x y z
N THR A 1 -6.64 2.14 -2.52
CA THR A 1 -6.71 3.28 -1.59
C THR A 1 -5.58 3.23 -0.58
N VAL A 2 -4.96 4.35 -0.23
CA VAL A 2 -3.96 4.43 0.85
C VAL A 2 -4.68 4.64 2.18
N LEU A 3 -4.37 3.82 3.18
CA LEU A 3 -5.02 3.87 4.50
C LEU A 3 -4.14 4.52 5.57
N ASP A 4 -2.83 4.26 5.51
CA ASP A 4 -1.87 4.74 6.49
C ASP A 4 -0.47 4.78 5.88
N LYS A 5 0.39 5.62 6.44
CA LYS A 5 1.80 5.72 6.11
C LYS A 5 2.61 5.99 7.37
N ARG A 6 3.72 5.29 7.52
CA ARG A 6 4.67 5.51 8.61
C ARG A 6 6.10 5.34 8.14
N GLU A 7 7.00 5.94 8.89
CA GLU A 7 8.44 5.75 8.70
C GLU A 7 8.88 4.33 9.08
N SER A 8 9.88 3.82 8.38
CA SER A 8 10.51 2.55 8.75
C SER A 8 11.47 2.78 9.91
N ALA A 9 11.27 2.05 11.01
CA ALA A 9 12.12 2.15 12.20
C ALA A 9 13.56 1.63 11.97
N SER A 10 13.75 0.71 11.02
CA SER A 10 15.05 0.06 10.76
C SER A 10 15.69 0.42 9.43
N LYS A 11 14.96 1.07 8.51
CA LYS A 11 15.45 1.44 7.16
C LYS A 11 15.13 2.91 6.89
N PRO A 12 16.04 3.85 7.25
CA PRO A 12 15.77 5.28 7.20
C PRO A 12 15.42 5.82 5.79
N ASP A 13 15.85 5.11 4.75
CA ASP A 13 15.61 5.41 3.34
C ASP A 13 14.20 5.03 2.85
N ARG A 14 13.35 4.42 3.69
CA ARG A 14 12.05 3.86 3.29
C ARG A 14 10.92 4.15 4.27
N GLY A 15 9.69 4.15 3.76
CA GLY A 15 8.46 4.14 4.54
C GLY A 15 7.67 2.85 4.35
N VAL A 16 6.74 2.58 5.28
CA VAL A 16 5.74 1.52 5.16
C VAL A 16 4.39 2.15 4.87
N VAL A 17 3.73 1.71 3.80
CA VAL A 17 2.42 2.20 3.37
C VAL A 17 1.40 1.06 3.48
N THR A 18 0.29 1.30 4.18
CA THR A 18 -0.83 0.37 4.23
C THR A 18 -1.79 0.71 3.10
N VAL A 19 -2.06 -0.26 2.23
CA VAL A 19 -2.96 -0.11 1.08
C VAL A 19 -4.09 -1.11 1.13
N GLU A 20 -5.26 -0.64 0.73
CA GLU A 20 -6.40 -1.47 0.37
C GLU A 20 -6.46 -1.59 -1.16
N THR A 21 -6.59 -2.82 -1.64
CA THR A 21 -6.80 -3.12 -3.07
C THR A 21 -8.11 -3.87 -3.24
N ARG A 22 -8.91 -3.42 -4.22
CA ARG A 22 -10.15 -4.05 -4.67
C ARG A 22 -9.98 -4.40 -6.13
N GLY A 23 -10.14 -5.67 -6.47
CA GLY A 23 -10.20 -6.14 -7.85
C GLY A 23 -11.66 -6.25 -8.26
N VAL A 24 -12.04 -5.60 -9.36
CA VAL A 24 -13.38 -5.63 -9.93
C VAL A 24 -13.35 -6.33 -11.29
N ASN A 25 -14.37 -7.13 -11.59
CA ASN A 25 -14.53 -7.78 -12.89
C ASN A 25 -15.28 -6.89 -13.90
N GLN A 26 -15.49 -7.39 -15.12
CA GLN A 26 -16.16 -6.66 -16.21
C GLN A 26 -17.64 -6.33 -15.94
N ARG A 27 -18.27 -6.98 -14.96
CA ARG A 27 -19.65 -6.71 -14.53
C ARG A 27 -19.72 -5.70 -13.37
N GLY A 28 -18.57 -5.18 -12.93
CA GLY A 28 -18.48 -4.27 -11.79
C GLY A 28 -18.56 -4.97 -10.43
N GLU A 29 -18.48 -6.30 -10.40
CA GLU A 29 -18.50 -7.07 -9.14
C GLU A 29 -17.09 -7.12 -8.55
N GLU A 30 -16.98 -6.96 -7.23
CA GLU A 30 -15.72 -7.18 -6.52
C GLU A 30 -15.40 -8.67 -6.47
N VAL A 31 -14.24 -9.05 -7.01
CA VAL A 31 -13.76 -10.45 -7.06
C VAL A 31 -12.52 -10.69 -6.21
N CYS A 32 -11.88 -9.64 -5.70
CA CYS A 32 -10.71 -9.75 -4.85
C CYS A 32 -10.63 -8.54 -3.91
N TYR A 33 -10.35 -8.82 -2.64
CA TYR A 33 -10.12 -7.80 -1.61
C TYR A 33 -8.94 -8.18 -0.75
N PHE A 34 -8.02 -7.24 -0.53
CA PHE A 34 -7.02 -7.39 0.52
C PHE A 34 -6.46 -6.05 1.01
N LYS A 35 -6.00 -6.07 2.26
CA LYS A 35 -5.15 -5.04 2.84
C LYS A 35 -3.73 -5.57 2.96
N ARG A 36 -2.75 -4.80 2.51
CA ARG A 36 -1.33 -5.16 2.64
C ARG A 36 -0.48 -3.96 3.04
N LYS A 37 0.66 -4.25 3.65
CA LYS A 37 1.72 -3.28 3.92
C LYS A 37 2.80 -3.43 2.86
N VAL A 38 3.21 -2.33 2.24
CA VAL A 38 4.30 -2.30 1.26
C VAL A 38 5.39 -1.35 1.74
N MET A 39 6.66 -1.71 1.50
CA MET A 39 7.81 -0.88 1.82
C MET A 39 8.20 -0.09 0.57
N VAL A 40 8.21 1.23 0.69
CA VAL A 40 8.42 2.15 -0.44
C VAL A 40 9.65 3.02 -0.16
N PRO A 41 10.61 3.12 -1.09
CA PRO A 41 11.71 4.06 -0.98
C PRO A 41 11.21 5.51 -0.86
N LYS A 42 11.89 6.31 -0.05
CA LYS A 42 11.69 7.76 -0.03
C LYS A 42 12.24 8.37 -1.31
N ARG A 43 11.76 9.57 -1.64
CA ARG A 43 12.41 10.38 -2.67
C ARG A 43 13.85 10.68 -2.23
N PRO A 44 14.82 10.68 -3.16
CA PRO A 44 16.15 11.21 -2.90
C PRO A 44 16.04 12.64 -2.33
N ALA A 45 16.99 13.00 -1.47
CA ALA A 45 17.12 14.37 -0.96
C ALA A 45 17.53 15.33 -2.07
#